data_AF-A0A1J5Q1G9-F1
#
_entry.id   AF-A0A1J5Q1G9-F1
#
_cell.length_a   1.000
_cell.length_b   1.000
_cell.length_c   1.000
_cell.angle_alpha   90.00
_cell.angle_beta   90.00
_cell.angle_gamma   90.00
#
_symmetry.space_group_name_H-M   'P 1'
#
loop_
_entity.id
_entity.type
_entity.pdbx_description
1 polymer ?
#
loop_
_entity_poly.entity_id
_entity_poly.type
_entity_poly.pdbx_seq_one_letter_code
_entity_poly.pdbx_strand_id
1 'polypeptide(L)'
;MAVSLSQHFDRATLERAEGYFRAGHVVSVAADQRGGVESEVRNARGEVYRQTTEIEAPSARHPKGRINGLCTCPMQSNCKHVAAALFALASGEARPPAPAVPTLSGPVQSWLRRARTLRETSAPPDPLLEPRPDDYPAAIKDRLCYVLDTLQPGLRIDLYKGRVNAQGTGLTKAMRRYDLLYRLRSDGAGAGFLRPVDLDLVGQLARARLLTGQPTYGYDLPEALQSRTTAGAALMRALCATGRLFGDAQPEAVLVWAEAAFPTTLGWAVAPDGSQRLSFVSPTGDPLEVAPFGAESLWVDRRTAQIGRSRAAAKQRYQQGRDRQSRHTRGPVIHSARP
;
A
#
# COMPACT_ATOMS: atom_id res chain seq x y z
N MET A 1 -28.18 -22.28 21.49
CA MET A 1 -27.18 -22.99 20.68
C MET A 1 -25.88 -22.21 20.73
N ALA A 2 -24.80 -22.83 21.21
CA ALA A 2 -23.50 -22.18 21.36
C ALA A 2 -22.77 -22.03 20.01
N VAL A 3 -21.99 -20.97 19.85
CA VAL A 3 -21.15 -20.75 18.66
C VAL A 3 -19.97 -21.73 18.70
N SER A 4 -19.73 -22.46 17.60
CA SER A 4 -18.63 -23.43 17.53
C SER A 4 -17.31 -22.77 17.12
N LEU A 5 -16.27 -22.84 17.95
CA LEU A 5 -14.96 -22.25 17.64
C LEU A 5 -14.31 -22.84 16.38
N SER A 6 -14.53 -24.13 16.09
CA SER A 6 -13.98 -24.80 14.90
C SER A 6 -14.54 -24.27 13.58
N GLN A 7 -15.60 -23.47 13.62
CA GLN A 7 -16.16 -22.79 12.45
C GLN A 7 -15.54 -21.41 12.20
N HIS A 8 -14.77 -20.88 13.16
CA HIS A 8 -14.22 -19.51 13.14
C HIS A 8 -12.68 -19.46 13.25
N PHE A 9 -12.04 -20.58 13.63
CA PHE A 9 -10.59 -20.70 13.75
C PHE A 9 -10.09 -21.95 13.03
N ASP A 10 -8.93 -21.88 12.39
CA ASP A 10 -8.28 -23.06 11.83
C ASP A 10 -7.74 -23.98 12.95
N ARG A 11 -7.56 -25.26 12.61
CA ARG A 11 -7.11 -26.30 13.56
C ARG A 11 -5.78 -25.95 14.25
N ALA A 12 -4.80 -25.44 13.51
CA ALA A 12 -3.48 -25.13 14.07
C ALA A 12 -3.52 -23.91 15.01
N THR A 13 -4.45 -22.98 14.80
CA THR A 13 -4.71 -21.88 15.72
C THR A 13 -5.36 -22.38 17.02
N LEU A 14 -6.33 -23.28 16.92
CA LEU A 14 -6.98 -23.90 18.09
C LEU A 14 -6.02 -24.74 18.93
N GLU A 15 -5.17 -25.55 18.32
CA GLU A 15 -4.17 -26.37 19.03
C GLU A 15 -3.20 -25.50 19.84
N ARG A 16 -2.73 -24.38 19.25
CA ARG A 16 -1.84 -23.44 19.96
C ARG A 16 -2.58 -22.67 21.04
N ALA A 17 -3.84 -22.31 20.81
CA ALA A 17 -4.68 -21.62 21.78
C ALA A 17 -4.95 -22.47 23.00
N GLU A 18 -5.24 -23.75 22.81
CA GLU A 18 -5.40 -24.72 23.89
C GLU A 18 -4.11 -24.86 24.70
N GLY A 19 -2.95 -24.90 24.05
CA GLY A 19 -1.65 -24.87 24.72
C GLY A 19 -1.47 -23.62 25.61
N TYR A 20 -1.87 -22.44 25.13
CA TYR A 20 -1.80 -21.18 25.90
C TYR A 20 -2.78 -21.17 27.08
N PHE A 21 -3.98 -21.68 26.88
CA PHE A 21 -4.98 -21.81 27.93
C PHE A 21 -4.48 -22.76 29.04
N ARG A 22 -4.06 -23.98 28.68
CA ARG A 22 -3.53 -24.97 29.64
C ARG A 22 -2.26 -24.51 30.36
N ALA A 23 -1.44 -23.68 29.72
CA ALA A 23 -0.23 -23.11 30.32
C ALA A 23 -0.52 -21.89 31.23
N GLY A 24 -1.78 -21.53 31.46
CA GLY A 24 -2.14 -20.41 32.34
C GLY A 24 -1.74 -19.04 31.79
N HIS A 25 -1.65 -18.89 30.47
CA HIS A 25 -1.29 -17.62 29.84
C HIS A 25 -2.44 -16.63 29.76
N VAL A 26 -3.68 -17.07 30.00
CA VAL A 26 -4.85 -16.18 30.08
C VAL A 26 -4.80 -15.45 31.43
N VAL A 27 -4.60 -14.14 31.37
CA VAL A 27 -4.43 -13.29 32.56
C VAL A 27 -5.79 -12.86 33.12
N SER A 28 -6.71 -12.47 32.24
CA SER A 28 -8.08 -12.12 32.60
C SER A 28 -9.02 -12.33 31.42
N VAL A 29 -10.28 -12.66 31.72
CA VAL A 29 -11.36 -12.72 30.74
C VAL A 29 -12.68 -12.32 31.40
N ALA A 30 -13.41 -11.41 30.78
CA ALA A 30 -14.70 -10.95 31.26
C ALA A 30 -15.63 -10.67 30.09
N ALA A 31 -16.93 -10.92 30.30
CA ALA A 31 -17.95 -10.44 29.41
C ALA A 31 -18.03 -8.90 29.48
N ASP A 32 -18.14 -8.23 28.35
CA ASP A 32 -18.39 -6.80 28.30
C ASP A 32 -19.90 -6.49 28.45
N GLN A 33 -20.23 -5.22 28.67
CA GLN A 33 -21.61 -4.76 28.87
C GLN A 33 -22.49 -4.84 27.61
N ARG A 34 -21.91 -5.17 26.45
CA ARG A 34 -22.55 -5.21 25.12
C ARG A 34 -22.67 -6.64 24.57
N GLY A 35 -22.32 -7.66 25.36
CA GLY A 35 -22.40 -9.07 24.96
C GLY A 35 -21.16 -9.61 24.25
N GLY A 36 -20.06 -8.84 24.23
CA GLY A 36 -18.73 -9.28 23.81
C GLY A 36 -17.85 -9.71 24.99
N VAL A 37 -16.55 -9.85 24.74
CA VAL A 37 -15.55 -10.35 25.69
C VAL A 37 -14.32 -9.46 25.65
N GLU A 38 -13.91 -8.95 26.81
CA GLU A 38 -12.61 -8.33 27.02
C GLU A 38 -11.66 -9.31 27.70
N SER A 39 -10.42 -9.40 27.23
CA SER A 39 -9.43 -10.31 27.79
C SER A 39 -8.00 -9.81 27.66
N GLU A 40 -7.14 -10.37 28.52
CA GLU A 40 -5.70 -10.19 28.47
C GLU A 40 -5.03 -11.57 28.46
N VAL A 41 -4.13 -11.79 27.50
CA VAL A 41 -3.39 -13.04 27.34
C VAL A 41 -1.92 -12.74 27.14
N ARG A 42 -1.08 -13.43 27.91
CA ARG A 42 0.38 -13.30 27.89
C ARG A 42 1.00 -14.21 26.84
N ASN A 43 2.12 -13.80 26.25
CA ASN A 43 2.94 -14.69 25.43
C ASN A 43 4.00 -15.43 26.25
N ALA A 44 4.69 -16.38 25.61
CA ALA A 44 5.76 -17.15 26.27
C ALA A 44 6.93 -16.28 26.80
N ARG A 45 7.08 -15.04 26.31
CA ARG A 45 8.11 -14.08 26.74
C ARG A 45 7.65 -13.10 27.83
N GLY A 46 6.40 -13.22 28.29
CA GLY A 46 5.86 -12.38 29.35
C GLY A 46 5.06 -11.15 28.90
N GLU A 47 5.03 -10.85 27.59
CA GLU A 47 4.29 -9.69 27.07
C GLU A 47 2.79 -9.94 27.08
N VAL A 48 2.01 -8.95 27.53
CA VAL A 48 0.54 -9.05 27.63
C VAL A 48 -0.12 -8.41 26.40
N TYR A 49 -0.94 -9.18 25.71
CA TYR A 49 -1.80 -8.68 24.63
C TYR A 49 -3.23 -8.54 25.13
N ARG A 50 -3.93 -7.49 24.69
CA ARG A 50 -5.34 -7.25 25.00
C ARG A 50 -6.21 -7.68 23.84
N GLN A 51 -7.37 -8.25 24.15
CA GLN A 51 -8.34 -8.66 23.16
C GLN A 51 -9.73 -8.10 23.45
N THR A 52 -10.45 -7.79 22.39
CA THR A 52 -11.89 -7.49 22.40
C THR A 52 -12.55 -8.42 21.39
N THR A 53 -13.54 -9.20 21.83
CA THR A 53 -14.20 -10.20 20.99
C THR A 53 -15.69 -10.00 20.98
N GLU A 54 -16.24 -9.76 19.79
CA GLU A 54 -17.69 -9.73 19.58
C GLU A 54 -18.18 -11.15 19.26
N ILE A 55 -19.21 -11.60 19.97
CA ILE A 55 -19.83 -12.92 19.76
C ILE A 55 -21.30 -12.71 19.43
N GLU A 56 -21.67 -13.02 18.19
CA GLU A 56 -23.07 -13.04 17.76
C GLU A 56 -23.58 -14.49 17.76
N ALA A 57 -24.69 -14.73 18.44
CA ALA A 57 -25.37 -16.02 18.39
C ALA A 57 -25.89 -16.32 16.96
N PRO A 58 -26.08 -17.61 16.62
CA PRO A 58 -26.67 -17.99 15.33
C PRO A 58 -28.00 -17.28 15.07
N SER A 59 -28.14 -16.72 13.86
CA SER A 59 -29.33 -16.00 13.41
C SER A 59 -29.64 -16.31 11.96
N ALA A 60 -30.80 -15.87 11.45
CA ALA A 60 -31.15 -15.99 10.03
C ALA A 60 -30.09 -15.34 9.11
N ARG A 61 -29.42 -14.27 9.57
CA ARG A 61 -28.33 -13.59 8.85
C ARG A 61 -26.98 -14.31 9.00
N HIS A 62 -26.73 -14.94 10.14
CA HIS A 62 -25.51 -15.70 10.43
C HIS A 62 -25.84 -17.08 11.00
N PRO A 63 -26.08 -18.09 10.14
CA PRO A 63 -26.52 -19.42 10.59
C PRO A 63 -25.52 -20.14 11.51
N LYS A 64 -24.25 -19.72 11.48
CA LYS A 64 -23.14 -20.26 12.29
C LYS A 64 -22.73 -19.33 13.45
N GLY A 65 -23.49 -18.26 13.69
CA GLY A 65 -23.07 -17.14 14.53
C GLY A 65 -21.88 -16.39 13.93
N ARG A 66 -21.30 -15.48 14.70
CA ARG A 66 -20.10 -14.72 14.32
C ARG A 66 -19.17 -14.57 15.50
N ILE A 67 -17.87 -14.74 15.26
CA ILE A 67 -16.81 -14.39 16.20
C ILE A 67 -15.86 -13.43 15.52
N ASN A 68 -15.76 -12.22 16.07
CA ASN A 68 -14.82 -11.21 15.61
C ASN A 68 -13.94 -10.74 16.77
N GLY A 69 -12.74 -11.31 16.87
CA GLY A 69 -11.75 -10.96 17.87
C GLY A 69 -10.68 -10.04 17.31
N LEU A 70 -10.47 -8.90 17.96
CA LEU A 70 -9.34 -8.01 17.78
C LEU A 70 -8.31 -8.27 18.87
N CYS A 71 -7.03 -8.24 18.52
CA CYS A 71 -5.92 -8.49 19.45
C CYS A 71 -4.77 -7.50 19.20
N THR A 72 -4.09 -7.06 20.24
CA THR A 72 -2.90 -6.19 20.10
C THR A 72 -1.64 -6.93 19.65
N CYS A 73 -1.72 -8.24 19.36
CA CYS A 73 -0.59 -9.03 18.86
C CYS A 73 -0.34 -8.81 17.35
N PRO A 74 0.81 -9.25 16.80
CA PRO A 74 1.14 -9.04 15.39
C PRO A 74 0.14 -9.64 14.38
N MET A 75 -0.65 -10.65 14.78
CA MET A 75 -1.68 -11.28 13.93
C MET A 75 -3.00 -10.50 13.90
N GLN A 76 -3.24 -9.65 14.91
CA GLN A 76 -4.32 -8.67 15.04
C GLN A 76 -5.78 -9.15 15.05
N SER A 77 -6.14 -10.24 14.37
CA SER A 77 -7.50 -10.75 14.31
C SER A 77 -7.54 -12.26 14.50
N ASN A 78 -8.55 -12.75 15.24
CA ASN A 78 -8.85 -14.17 15.47
C ASN A 78 -7.60 -15.05 15.69
N CYS A 79 -6.62 -14.52 16.42
CA CYS A 79 -5.38 -15.22 16.70
C CYS A 79 -5.55 -16.23 17.85
N LYS A 80 -4.51 -17.03 18.09
CA LYS A 80 -4.47 -17.98 19.22
C LYS A 80 -4.78 -17.37 20.59
N HIS A 81 -4.49 -16.09 20.81
CA HIS A 81 -4.81 -15.41 22.07
C HIS A 81 -6.33 -15.20 22.23
N VAL A 82 -7.03 -14.85 21.16
CA VAL A 82 -8.51 -14.73 21.15
C VAL A 82 -9.12 -16.10 21.44
N ALA A 83 -8.67 -17.14 20.74
CA ALA A 83 -9.16 -18.49 20.98
C ALA A 83 -8.86 -19.00 22.41
N ALA A 84 -7.68 -18.68 22.97
CA ALA A 84 -7.33 -19.05 24.34
C ALA A 84 -8.24 -18.36 25.39
N ALA A 85 -8.56 -17.07 25.17
CA ALA A 85 -9.51 -16.36 26.01
C ALA A 85 -10.92 -16.95 25.93
N LEU A 86 -11.36 -17.36 24.73
CA LEU A 86 -12.66 -18.03 24.54
C LEU A 86 -12.71 -19.42 25.19
N PHE A 87 -11.59 -20.16 25.21
CA PHE A 87 -11.48 -21.39 25.99
C PHE A 87 -11.65 -21.12 27.48
N ALA A 88 -10.93 -20.14 28.03
CA ALA A 88 -11.06 -19.77 29.44
C ALA A 88 -12.48 -19.35 29.82
N LEU A 89 -13.16 -18.60 28.93
CA LEU A 89 -14.56 -18.21 29.13
C LEU A 89 -15.50 -19.42 29.10
N ALA A 90 -15.31 -20.35 28.16
CA ALA A 90 -16.14 -21.55 28.03
C ALA A 90 -15.92 -22.55 29.19
N SER A 91 -14.71 -22.61 29.74
CA SER A 91 -14.34 -23.45 30.88
C SER A 91 -14.82 -22.90 32.23
N GLY A 92 -15.36 -21.68 32.28
CA GLY A 92 -15.77 -21.03 33.53
C GLY A 92 -14.61 -20.51 34.38
N GLU A 93 -13.38 -20.55 33.87
CA GLU A 93 -12.17 -19.99 34.51
C GLU A 93 -12.07 -18.47 34.29
N ALA A 94 -13.23 -17.79 34.29
CA ALA A 94 -13.30 -16.36 34.12
C ALA A 94 -12.73 -15.67 35.36
N ARG A 95 -11.49 -15.21 35.25
CA ARG A 95 -10.87 -14.39 36.29
C ARG A 95 -11.32 -12.94 36.12
N PRO A 96 -12.06 -12.38 37.10
CA PRO A 96 -12.50 -11.00 37.00
C PRO A 96 -11.29 -10.08 36.88
N PRO A 97 -11.38 -9.01 36.07
CA PRO A 97 -10.32 -8.03 35.98
C PRO A 97 -10.06 -7.45 37.38
N ALA A 98 -8.79 -7.20 37.68
CA ALA A 98 -8.41 -6.42 38.87
C ALA A 98 -9.21 -5.10 38.89
N PRO A 99 -9.51 -4.52 40.07
CA PRO A 99 -10.33 -3.31 40.17
C PRO A 99 -9.87 -2.25 39.18
N ALA A 100 -10.80 -1.83 38.32
CA ALA A 100 -10.51 -0.94 37.21
C ALA A 100 -9.97 0.39 37.75
N VAL A 101 -8.70 0.66 37.45
CA VAL A 101 -8.17 2.01 37.53
C VAL A 101 -9.08 2.87 36.66
N PRO A 102 -9.64 4.00 37.15
CA PRO A 102 -10.60 4.79 36.38
C PRO A 102 -9.99 5.16 35.03
N THR A 103 -10.47 4.52 33.99
CA THR A 103 -10.03 4.74 32.62
C THR A 103 -10.81 5.89 32.06
N LEU A 104 -10.08 6.91 31.63
CA LEU A 104 -10.63 8.07 30.94
C LEU A 104 -11.47 7.58 29.75
N SER A 105 -12.53 8.29 29.35
CA SER A 105 -13.33 7.86 28.20
C SER A 105 -12.46 7.76 26.93
N GLY A 106 -12.80 6.87 25.99
CA GLY A 106 -12.06 6.72 24.73
C GLY A 106 -11.77 8.05 24.01
N PRO A 107 -12.74 8.99 23.92
CA PRO A 107 -12.49 10.33 23.39
C PRO A 107 -11.47 11.15 24.18
N VAL A 108 -11.51 11.09 25.52
CA VAL A 108 -10.56 11.80 26.40
C VAL A 108 -9.17 11.16 26.33
N GLN A 109 -9.07 9.83 26.30
CA GLN A 109 -7.80 9.15 26.07
C GLN A 109 -7.21 9.49 24.70
N SER A 110 -8.05 9.53 23.67
CA SER A 110 -7.66 9.89 22.31
C SER A 110 -7.23 11.35 22.21
N TRP A 111 -7.96 12.25 22.88
CA TRP A 111 -7.59 13.67 23.00
C TRP A 111 -6.30 13.85 23.79
N LEU A 112 -6.11 13.17 24.93
CA LEU A 112 -4.87 13.21 25.71
C LEU A 112 -3.69 12.65 24.94
N ARG A 113 -3.89 11.57 24.16
CA ARG A 113 -2.87 11.02 23.27
C ARG A 113 -2.50 12.05 22.21
N ARG A 114 -3.48 12.68 21.55
CA ARG A 114 -3.22 13.79 20.62
C ARG A 114 -2.54 14.97 21.29
N ALA A 115 -2.94 15.35 22.50
CA ALA A 115 -2.35 16.46 23.25
C ALA A 115 -0.90 16.16 23.67
N ARG A 116 -0.59 14.91 24.03
CA ARG A 116 0.77 14.43 24.27
C ARG A 116 1.58 14.43 22.98
N THR A 117 1.07 13.86 21.90
CA THR A 117 1.73 13.90 20.58
C THR A 117 1.98 15.34 20.12
N LEU A 118 1.01 16.24 20.28
CA LEU A 118 1.18 17.66 19.96
C LEU A 118 2.25 18.30 20.85
N ARG A 119 2.31 17.99 22.14
CA ARG A 119 3.39 18.46 23.03
C ARG A 119 4.75 17.87 22.67
N GLU A 120 4.80 16.60 22.28
CA GLU A 120 6.02 15.89 21.86
C GLU A 120 6.51 16.41 20.49
N THR A 121 5.62 16.76 19.57
CA THR A 121 5.97 17.37 18.28
C THR A 121 6.20 18.88 18.37
N SER A 122 5.69 19.55 19.42
CA SER A 122 5.95 20.96 19.72
C SER A 122 7.11 21.15 20.70
N ALA A 123 7.59 20.07 21.32
CA ALA A 123 8.85 20.09 22.04
C ALA A 123 9.95 20.37 21.01
N PRO A 124 11.00 21.14 21.38
CA PRO A 124 12.20 21.22 20.57
C PRO A 124 12.61 19.79 20.19
N PRO A 125 12.97 19.51 18.93
CA PRO A 125 13.38 18.18 18.52
C PRO A 125 14.40 17.66 19.54
N ASP A 126 14.15 16.46 20.08
CA ASP A 126 15.05 15.81 21.02
C ASP A 126 16.45 15.80 20.36
N PRO A 127 17.48 16.41 20.98
CA PRO A 127 18.83 16.43 20.42
C PRO A 127 19.41 15.02 20.19
N LEU A 128 18.79 13.95 20.71
CA LEU A 128 19.15 12.56 20.43
C LEU A 128 18.66 12.03 19.06
N LEU A 129 17.73 12.73 18.39
CA LEU A 129 17.44 12.53 16.97
C LEU A 129 18.20 13.58 16.18
N GLU A 130 19.52 13.47 16.13
CA GLU A 130 20.31 14.29 15.22
C GLU A 130 19.69 14.20 13.81
N PRO A 131 19.41 15.32 13.14
CA PRO A 131 18.89 15.30 11.78
C PRO A 131 19.88 14.52 10.91
N ARG A 132 19.44 13.37 10.40
CA ARG A 132 20.29 12.58 9.51
C ARG A 132 20.50 13.38 8.23
N PRO A 133 21.74 13.55 7.75
CA PRO A 133 21.96 14.11 6.42
C PRO A 133 21.24 13.24 5.38
N ASP A 134 20.78 13.84 4.28
CA ASP A 134 20.15 13.10 3.18
C ASP A 134 21.16 12.19 2.46
N ASP A 135 22.42 12.61 2.43
CA ASP A 135 23.50 11.80 1.90
C ASP A 135 23.81 10.59 2.78
N TYR A 136 24.20 9.50 2.14
CA TYR A 136 24.63 8.30 2.86
C TYR A 136 26.09 8.41 3.29
N PRO A 137 26.40 8.35 4.60
CA PRO A 137 27.79 8.19 5.06
C PRO A 137 28.41 6.90 4.51
N ALA A 138 29.72 6.93 4.26
CA ALA A 138 30.45 5.82 3.65
C ALA A 138 30.31 4.48 4.40
N ALA A 139 30.12 4.52 5.72
CA ALA A 139 29.93 3.36 6.59
C ALA A 139 28.60 2.64 6.36
N ILE A 140 27.55 3.36 5.96
CA ILE A 140 26.23 2.77 5.72
C ILE A 140 26.23 2.25 4.29
N LYS A 141 26.18 0.92 4.13
CA LYS A 141 26.13 0.26 2.81
C LYS A 141 24.73 -0.13 2.36
N ASP A 142 23.77 -0.18 3.27
CA ASP A 142 22.39 -0.50 2.93
C ASP A 142 21.66 0.74 2.39
N ARG A 143 20.75 0.57 1.43
CA ARG A 143 19.95 1.62 0.79
C ARG A 143 18.49 1.19 0.73
N LEU A 144 17.57 2.14 0.93
CA LEU A 144 16.17 1.95 0.53
C LEU A 144 16.08 2.16 -0.99
N CYS A 145 15.49 1.18 -1.68
CA CYS A 145 15.26 1.20 -3.12
C CYS A 145 13.75 1.18 -3.41
N TYR A 146 13.34 1.94 -4.41
CA TYR A 146 11.98 2.03 -4.91
C TYR A 146 11.89 1.23 -6.20
N VAL A 147 11.06 0.20 -6.24
CA VAL A 147 10.93 -0.66 -7.43
C VAL A 147 9.54 -0.47 -8.02
N LEU A 148 9.45 -0.20 -9.32
CA LEU A 148 8.16 -0.14 -10.02
C LEU A 148 7.50 -1.51 -9.99
N ASP A 149 6.24 -1.53 -9.58
CA ASP A 149 5.34 -2.66 -9.77
C ASP A 149 4.32 -2.29 -10.85
N THR A 150 4.36 -3.05 -11.94
CA THR A 150 3.49 -2.90 -13.12
C THR A 150 2.44 -4.00 -13.22
N LEU A 151 2.32 -4.88 -12.21
CA LEU A 151 1.36 -6.00 -12.22
C LEU A 151 -0.09 -5.55 -12.01
N GLN A 152 -0.30 -4.29 -11.65
CA GLN A 152 -1.62 -3.69 -11.38
C GLN A 152 -1.97 -2.66 -12.47
N PRO A 153 -3.26 -2.29 -12.64
CA PRO A 153 -3.70 -1.33 -13.68
C PRO A 153 -3.13 0.10 -13.57
N GLY A 154 -2.16 0.33 -12.68
CA GLY A 154 -1.41 1.57 -12.51
C GLY A 154 -0.02 1.30 -11.95
N LEU A 155 0.88 2.27 -12.10
CA LEU A 155 2.22 2.21 -11.53
C LEU A 155 2.14 2.29 -10.01
N ARG A 156 2.79 1.35 -9.33
CA ARG A 156 2.96 1.35 -7.88
C ARG A 156 4.45 1.18 -7.54
N ILE A 157 4.78 1.43 -6.29
CA ILE A 157 6.15 1.33 -5.76
C ILE A 157 6.19 0.22 -4.71
N ASP A 158 7.01 -0.78 -4.94
CA ASP A 158 7.42 -1.71 -3.89
C ASP A 158 8.74 -1.23 -3.26
N LEU A 159 8.94 -1.59 -1.99
CA LEU A 159 10.10 -1.17 -1.23
C LEU A 159 11.08 -2.33 -1.12
N TYR A 160 12.33 -2.07 -1.50
CA TYR A 160 13.41 -3.04 -1.43
C TYR A 160 14.56 -2.48 -0.59
N LYS A 161 15.31 -3.39 0.03
CA LYS A 161 16.58 -3.11 0.64
C LYS A 161 17.67 -3.59 -0.31
N GLY A 162 18.47 -2.65 -0.79
CA GLY A 162 19.71 -2.91 -1.53
C GLY A 162 20.93 -2.73 -0.64
N ARG A 163 22.06 -3.31 -1.06
CA ARG A 163 23.37 -3.07 -0.45
C ARG A 163 24.35 -2.62 -1.53
N VAL A 164 25.13 -1.59 -1.26
CA VAL A 164 26.18 -1.10 -2.16
C VAL A 164 27.32 -2.12 -2.25
N ASN A 165 27.87 -2.31 -3.45
CA ASN A 165 29.01 -3.17 -3.72
C ASN A 165 30.30 -2.64 -3.06
N ALA A 166 31.35 -3.46 -3.05
CA ALA A 166 32.64 -3.08 -2.46
C ALA A 166 33.28 -1.88 -3.19
N GLN A 167 33.05 -1.75 -4.51
CA GLN A 167 33.58 -0.64 -5.31
C GLN A 167 32.84 0.70 -5.10
N GLY A 168 31.68 0.70 -4.43
CA GLY A 168 30.87 1.90 -4.23
C GLY A 168 30.08 2.38 -5.46
N THR A 169 30.18 1.68 -6.60
CA THR A 169 29.65 2.11 -7.91
C THR A 169 28.23 1.65 -8.19
N GLY A 170 27.70 0.69 -7.43
CA GLY A 170 26.37 0.13 -7.67
C GLY A 170 25.86 -0.75 -6.54
N LEU A 171 24.66 -1.29 -6.70
CA LEU A 171 24.07 -2.24 -5.75
C LEU A 171 24.44 -3.69 -6.07
N THR A 172 24.47 -4.53 -5.04
CA THR A 172 24.57 -5.98 -5.19
C THR A 172 23.27 -6.56 -5.74
N LYS A 173 23.34 -7.68 -6.48
CA LYS A 173 22.16 -8.42 -6.98
C LYS A 173 21.22 -8.96 -5.89
N ALA A 174 21.65 -8.95 -4.63
CA ALA A 174 20.86 -9.42 -3.48
C ALA A 174 19.85 -8.37 -2.96
N MET A 175 19.10 -7.71 -3.86
CA MET A 175 18.01 -6.82 -3.46
C MET A 175 16.86 -7.66 -2.89
N ARG A 176 16.36 -7.29 -1.71
CA ARG A 176 15.25 -8.00 -1.05
C ARG A 176 14.13 -7.07 -0.71
N ARG A 177 12.89 -7.52 -0.90
CA ARG A 177 11.71 -6.77 -0.49
C ARG A 177 11.79 -6.41 1.00
N TYR A 178 11.40 -5.19 1.34
CA TYR A 178 11.55 -4.62 2.66
C TYR A 178 10.20 -4.05 3.16
N ASP A 179 9.68 -4.64 4.23
CA ASP A 179 8.45 -4.19 4.87
C ASP A 179 8.75 -3.04 5.87
N LEU A 180 8.93 -1.85 5.30
CA LEU A 180 9.27 -0.65 6.07
C LEU A 180 8.12 -0.27 7.04
N LEU A 181 6.86 -0.37 6.58
CA LEU A 181 5.72 0.05 7.41
C LEU A 181 5.56 -0.85 8.64
N TYR A 182 5.76 -2.16 8.49
CA TYR A 182 5.79 -3.08 9.63
C TYR A 182 6.91 -2.71 10.60
N ARG A 183 8.13 -2.48 10.11
CA ARG A 183 9.31 -2.16 10.94
C ARG A 183 9.16 -0.86 11.72
N LEU A 184 8.60 0.18 11.09
CA LEU A 184 8.34 1.45 11.77
C LEU A 184 7.32 1.31 12.91
N ARG A 185 6.36 0.38 12.77
CA ARG A 185 5.34 0.11 13.79
C ARG A 185 5.85 -0.79 14.93
N SER A 186 6.77 -1.72 14.64
CA SER A 186 7.24 -2.69 15.63
C SER A 186 8.45 -2.21 16.44
N ASP A 187 9.43 -1.57 15.79
CA ASP A 187 10.76 -1.33 16.38
C ASP A 187 11.09 0.17 16.56
N GLY A 188 10.18 1.10 16.23
CA GLY A 188 10.43 2.54 16.35
C GLY A 188 11.64 3.02 15.54
N ALA A 189 11.46 3.33 14.25
CA ALA A 189 12.50 3.92 13.37
C ALA A 189 13.90 3.23 13.39
N GLY A 190 13.96 1.93 13.71
CA GLY A 190 15.19 1.16 13.95
C GLY A 190 16.06 0.81 12.73
N ALA A 191 15.86 1.43 11.58
CA ALA A 191 16.72 1.24 10.40
C ALA A 191 17.65 2.44 10.24
N GLY A 192 18.88 2.35 10.77
CA GLY A 192 19.90 3.40 10.69
C GLY A 192 20.28 3.84 9.26
N PHE A 193 19.89 3.05 8.25
CA PHE A 193 20.11 3.38 6.84
C PHE A 193 19.03 4.30 6.25
N LEU A 194 17.87 4.48 6.89
CA LEU A 194 16.84 5.39 6.38
C LEU A 194 17.29 6.86 6.49
N ARG A 195 16.93 7.65 5.47
CA ARG A 195 17.19 9.09 5.37
C ARG A 195 15.90 9.90 5.51
N PRO A 196 15.95 11.19 5.87
CA PRO A 196 14.75 12.02 5.97
C PRO A 196 13.95 12.04 4.66
N VAL A 197 14.63 12.20 3.52
CA VAL A 197 13.99 12.10 2.19
C VAL A 197 13.25 10.77 1.98
N ASP A 198 13.76 9.66 2.53
CA ASP A 198 13.09 8.36 2.39
C ASP A 198 11.76 8.32 3.13
N LEU A 199 11.74 8.86 4.36
CA LEU A 199 10.54 8.92 5.19
C LEU A 199 9.48 9.84 4.58
N ASP A 200 9.89 10.97 4.01
CA ASP A 200 8.99 11.89 3.32
C ASP A 200 8.38 11.24 2.07
N LEU A 201 9.21 10.70 1.17
CA LEU A 201 8.74 10.06 -0.07
C LEU A 201 7.84 8.85 0.21
N VAL A 202 8.22 7.99 1.16
CA VAL A 202 7.38 6.84 1.56
C VAL A 202 6.09 7.32 2.22
N GLY A 203 6.12 8.39 3.01
CA GLY A 203 4.94 9.01 3.59
C GLY A 203 3.96 9.51 2.53
N GLN A 204 4.46 10.18 1.49
CA GLN A 204 3.66 10.61 0.34
C GLN A 204 3.07 9.42 -0.43
N LEU A 205 3.88 8.39 -0.73
CA LEU A 205 3.43 7.17 -1.38
C LEU A 205 2.35 6.43 -0.57
N ALA A 206 2.52 6.34 0.75
CA ALA A 206 1.56 5.68 1.63
C ALA A 206 0.23 6.44 1.68
N ARG A 207 0.26 7.79 1.77
CA ARG A 207 -0.95 8.64 1.73
C ARG A 207 -1.69 8.53 0.41
N ALA A 208 -0.95 8.44 -0.69
CA ALA A 208 -1.49 8.24 -2.03
C ALA A 208 -1.86 6.78 -2.35
N ARG A 209 -1.57 5.84 -1.43
CA ARG A 209 -1.81 4.39 -1.57
C ARG A 209 -1.08 3.74 -2.75
N LEU A 210 0.09 4.27 -3.10
CA LEU A 210 0.90 3.80 -4.21
C LEU A 210 1.96 2.78 -3.80
N LEU A 211 1.94 2.28 -2.57
CA LEU A 211 2.84 1.20 -2.12
C LEU A 211 2.25 -0.19 -2.44
N THR A 212 3.03 -1.09 -3.03
CA THR A 212 2.63 -2.47 -3.31
C THR A 212 2.94 -3.40 -2.13
N GLY A 213 1.99 -4.29 -1.82
CA GLY A 213 2.13 -5.46 -0.93
C GLY A 213 2.80 -5.21 0.42
N GLN A 214 2.68 -3.98 0.90
CA GLN A 214 2.76 -3.66 2.30
C GLN A 214 1.34 -3.85 2.85
N PRO A 215 1.12 -4.65 3.91
CA PRO A 215 -0.17 -4.72 4.58
C PRO A 215 -0.47 -3.37 5.26
N THR A 216 -1.01 -2.43 4.49
CA THR A 216 -1.76 -1.31 5.06
C THR A 216 -3.07 -1.89 5.56
N TYR A 217 -3.37 -1.71 6.86
CA TYR A 217 -4.65 -2.03 7.49
C TYR A 217 -5.78 -1.15 6.94
N GLY A 218 -6.05 -1.32 5.66
CA GLY A 218 -7.17 -0.74 4.95
C GLY A 218 -7.48 -1.74 3.88
N TYR A 219 -8.65 -2.39 3.99
CA TYR A 219 -9.33 -2.96 2.83
C TYR A 219 -9.08 -2.05 1.63
N ASP A 220 -8.60 -2.62 0.52
CA ASP A 220 -8.43 -1.90 -0.74
C ASP A 220 -9.74 -1.15 -1.02
N LEU A 221 -9.77 0.16 -0.74
CA LEU A 221 -10.95 0.94 -1.06
C LEU A 221 -11.10 0.90 -2.57
N PRO A 222 -12.32 0.75 -3.09
CA PRO A 222 -12.60 0.88 -4.51
C PRO A 222 -11.87 2.10 -5.07
N GLU A 223 -11.34 1.97 -6.29
CA GLU A 223 -10.55 3.00 -6.99
C GLU A 223 -11.18 4.40 -6.91
N ALA A 224 -12.51 4.46 -6.97
CA ALA A 224 -13.31 5.68 -6.87
C ALA A 224 -13.19 6.45 -5.53
N LEU A 225 -12.83 5.76 -4.44
CA LEU A 225 -12.70 6.34 -3.09
C LEU A 225 -11.24 6.67 -2.73
N GLN A 226 -10.30 6.48 -3.67
CA GLN A 226 -8.89 6.77 -3.45
C GLN A 226 -8.62 8.26 -3.74
N SER A 227 -8.12 8.99 -2.74
CA SER A 227 -7.68 10.38 -2.93
C SER A 227 -6.37 10.41 -3.73
N ARG A 228 -6.47 10.71 -5.03
CA ARG A 228 -5.33 10.72 -5.97
C ARG A 228 -4.54 12.04 -6.00
N THR A 229 -4.95 13.03 -5.21
CA THR A 229 -4.65 14.44 -5.47
C THR A 229 -3.23 14.90 -5.14
N THR A 230 -2.40 14.06 -4.50
CA THR A 230 -1.05 14.47 -4.03
C THR A 230 0.11 13.71 -4.69
N ALA A 231 -0.18 12.68 -5.51
CA ALA A 231 0.85 11.91 -6.20
C ALA A 231 0.70 12.03 -7.72
N GLY A 232 1.85 12.11 -8.41
CA GLY A 232 1.94 12.37 -9.84
C GLY A 232 3.39 12.52 -10.29
N ALA A 233 3.61 13.30 -11.35
CA ALA A 233 4.93 13.46 -11.97
C ALA A 233 5.98 14.04 -11.01
N ALA A 234 5.58 14.95 -10.12
CA ALA A 234 6.51 15.56 -9.15
C ALA A 234 7.07 14.52 -8.15
N LEU A 235 6.23 13.64 -7.62
CA LEU A 235 6.66 12.58 -6.72
C LEU A 235 7.55 11.56 -7.45
N MET A 236 7.20 11.18 -8.68
CA MET A 236 8.02 10.27 -9.47
C MET A 236 9.40 10.86 -9.78
N ARG A 237 9.46 12.14 -10.15
CA ARG A 237 10.71 12.86 -10.37
C ARG A 237 11.56 12.92 -9.10
N ALA A 238 10.95 13.16 -7.94
CA ALA A 238 11.65 13.12 -6.66
C ALA A 238 12.21 11.73 -6.34
N LEU A 239 11.47 10.65 -6.63
CA LEU A 239 11.98 9.28 -6.54
C LEU A 239 13.17 9.05 -7.47
N CYS A 240 13.10 9.49 -8.73
CA CYS A 240 14.21 9.38 -9.70
C CYS A 240 15.44 10.16 -9.23
N ALA A 241 15.26 11.37 -8.67
CA ALA A 241 16.36 12.22 -8.19
C ALA A 241 17.17 11.56 -7.07
N THR A 242 16.59 10.59 -6.36
CA THR A 242 17.35 9.81 -5.38
C THR A 242 18.37 8.84 -5.98
N GLY A 243 18.31 8.58 -7.30
CA GLY A 243 19.10 7.56 -7.99
C GLY A 243 18.75 6.12 -7.59
N ARG A 244 17.63 5.92 -6.90
CA ARG A 244 17.23 4.64 -6.27
C ARG A 244 15.85 4.16 -6.72
N LEU A 245 15.34 4.68 -7.83
CA LEU A 245 14.15 4.17 -8.51
C LEU A 245 14.58 3.14 -9.54
N PHE A 246 13.95 1.97 -9.54
CA PHE A 246 14.26 0.87 -10.45
C PHE A 246 13.00 0.38 -11.16
N GLY A 247 13.13 -0.01 -12.43
CA GLY A 247 12.04 -0.62 -13.21
C GLY A 247 11.75 -2.05 -12.77
N ASP A 248 12.78 -2.76 -12.30
CA ASP A 248 12.72 -4.12 -11.77
C ASP A 248 13.61 -4.25 -10.53
N ALA A 249 13.47 -5.35 -9.77
CA ALA A 249 14.31 -5.63 -8.60
C ALA A 249 15.74 -6.08 -8.97
N GLN A 250 16.40 -5.35 -9.88
CA GLN A 250 17.77 -5.59 -10.35
C GLN A 250 18.59 -4.29 -10.30
N PRO A 251 19.88 -4.33 -9.91
CA PRO A 251 20.74 -3.15 -9.81
C PRO A 251 20.90 -2.35 -11.11
N GLU A 252 20.84 -3.00 -12.27
CA GLU A 252 20.97 -2.40 -13.59
C GLU A 252 19.71 -1.68 -14.08
N ALA A 253 18.56 -1.94 -13.46
CA ALA A 253 17.27 -1.42 -13.90
C ALA A 253 16.96 0.00 -13.35
N VAL A 254 17.98 0.81 -13.07
CA VAL A 254 17.80 2.18 -12.53
C VAL A 254 17.08 3.05 -13.54
N LEU A 255 15.99 3.70 -13.12
CA LEU A 255 15.24 4.63 -13.96
C LEU A 255 15.64 6.07 -13.72
N VAL A 256 15.70 6.83 -14.80
CA VAL A 256 16.00 8.28 -14.80
C VAL A 256 14.78 9.06 -15.29
N TRP A 257 14.54 10.20 -14.67
CA TRP A 257 13.47 11.10 -15.11
C TRP A 257 13.81 11.76 -16.44
N ALA A 258 12.87 11.70 -17.39
CA ALA A 258 12.92 12.42 -18.64
C ALA A 258 11.97 13.62 -18.60
N GLU A 259 12.51 14.82 -18.82
CA GLU A 259 11.72 16.05 -18.92
C GLU A 259 10.89 16.11 -20.21
N ALA A 260 11.25 15.30 -21.20
CA ALA A 260 10.53 15.24 -22.46
C ALA A 260 9.14 14.63 -22.27
N ALA A 261 8.11 15.43 -22.56
CA ALA A 261 6.72 15.01 -22.52
C ALA A 261 6.18 14.88 -23.94
N PHE A 262 5.97 13.66 -24.40
CA PHE A 262 5.45 13.37 -25.74
C PHE A 262 3.98 12.97 -25.68
N PRO A 263 3.20 13.25 -26.75
CA PRO A 263 1.86 12.68 -26.87
C PRO A 263 1.99 11.16 -26.98
N THR A 264 1.37 10.42 -26.06
CA THR A 264 1.34 8.96 -26.15
C THR A 264 0.32 8.55 -27.19
N THR A 265 0.79 8.17 -28.38
CA THR A 265 -0.04 7.68 -29.48
C THR A 265 -0.14 6.16 -29.43
N LEU A 266 -1.32 5.63 -29.75
CA LEU A 266 -1.48 4.20 -29.98
C LEU A 266 -0.86 3.83 -31.32
N GLY A 267 -0.04 2.78 -31.33
CA GLY A 267 0.60 2.23 -32.50
C GLY A 267 0.68 0.71 -32.42
N TRP A 268 0.95 0.08 -33.56
CA TRP A 268 1.24 -1.35 -33.62
C TRP A 268 2.73 -1.56 -33.42
N ALA A 269 3.10 -2.20 -32.32
CA ALA A 269 4.47 -2.68 -32.11
C ALA A 269 4.57 -4.09 -32.68
N VAL A 270 5.57 -4.31 -33.51
CA VAL A 270 5.88 -5.62 -34.09
C VAL A 270 7.02 -6.23 -33.28
N ALA A 271 6.78 -7.37 -32.65
CA ALA A 271 7.80 -8.12 -31.93
C ALA A 271 8.75 -8.85 -32.91
N PRO A 272 9.93 -9.30 -32.45
CA PRO A 272 10.90 -9.99 -33.30
C PRO A 272 10.38 -11.27 -33.97
N ASP A 273 9.36 -11.90 -33.38
CA ASP A 273 8.67 -13.08 -33.91
C ASP A 273 7.59 -12.74 -34.97
N GLY A 274 7.44 -11.46 -35.31
CA GLY A 274 6.46 -10.95 -36.27
C GLY A 274 5.07 -10.73 -35.66
N SER A 275 4.86 -11.03 -34.38
CA SER A 275 3.57 -10.77 -33.72
C SER A 275 3.35 -9.26 -33.56
N GLN A 276 2.11 -8.82 -33.76
CA GLN A 276 1.74 -7.41 -33.64
C GLN A 276 0.89 -7.21 -32.39
N ARG A 277 1.29 -6.26 -31.54
CA ARG A 277 0.53 -5.85 -30.35
C ARG A 277 0.23 -4.36 -30.42
N LEU A 278 -1.02 -4.01 -30.14
CA LEU A 278 -1.40 -2.63 -29.90
C LEU A 278 -0.73 -2.13 -28.62
N SER A 279 0.04 -1.05 -28.71
CA SER A 279 0.77 -0.46 -27.60
C SER A 279 0.84 1.05 -27.73
N PHE A 280 1.25 1.75 -26.67
CA PHE A 280 1.67 3.14 -26.83
C PHE A 280 3.07 3.15 -27.43
N VAL A 281 3.33 4.06 -28.36
CA VAL A 281 4.64 4.19 -29.01
C VAL A 281 5.23 5.58 -28.80
N SER A 282 6.55 5.64 -28.75
CA SER A 282 7.33 6.88 -28.75
C SER A 282 7.23 7.58 -30.13
N PRO A 283 7.70 8.83 -30.25
CA PRO A 283 7.80 9.49 -31.55
C PRO A 283 8.68 8.75 -32.57
N THR A 284 9.60 7.89 -32.11
CA THR A 284 10.45 7.04 -32.96
C THR A 284 9.78 5.70 -33.31
N GLY A 285 8.58 5.43 -32.79
CA GLY A 285 7.83 4.19 -33.02
C GLY A 285 8.15 3.07 -32.03
N ASP A 286 8.97 3.33 -31.02
CA ASP A 286 9.36 2.33 -30.03
C ASP A 286 8.24 2.12 -29.00
N PRO A 287 7.96 0.88 -28.55
CA PRO A 287 6.90 0.62 -27.57
C PRO A 287 7.20 1.23 -26.21
N LEU A 288 6.18 1.78 -25.57
CA LEU A 288 6.19 2.40 -24.24
C LEU A 288 5.12 1.76 -23.34
N GLU A 289 5.47 1.51 -22.08
CA GLU A 289 4.46 1.25 -21.04
C GLU A 289 3.87 2.60 -20.61
N VAL A 290 2.54 2.72 -20.63
CA VAL A 290 1.86 3.93 -20.16
C VAL A 290 0.81 3.52 -19.14
N ALA A 291 0.92 4.07 -17.93
CA ALA A 291 0.05 3.72 -16.83
C ALA A 291 -0.18 4.92 -15.89
N PRO A 292 -1.32 4.96 -15.18
CA PRO A 292 -1.57 5.99 -14.19
C PRO A 292 -0.65 5.84 -12.97
N PHE A 293 -0.20 6.96 -12.44
CA PHE A 293 0.51 7.10 -11.16
C PHE A 293 -0.12 8.27 -10.39
N GLY A 294 -0.99 7.94 -9.44
CA GLY A 294 -1.83 8.93 -8.76
C GLY A 294 -2.83 9.60 -9.72
N ALA A 295 -2.75 10.92 -9.86
CA ALA A 295 -3.62 11.72 -10.73
C ALA A 295 -3.11 11.89 -12.17
N GLU A 296 -1.90 11.42 -12.47
CA GLU A 296 -1.25 11.64 -13.78
C GLU A 296 -0.94 10.32 -14.48
N SER A 297 -0.81 10.35 -15.81
CA SER A 297 -0.29 9.22 -16.57
C SER A 297 1.19 9.41 -16.85
N LEU A 298 1.99 8.37 -16.65
CA LEU A 298 3.41 8.35 -16.92
C LEU A 298 3.72 7.31 -17.99
N TRP A 299 4.74 7.59 -18.79
CA TRP A 299 5.31 6.62 -19.73
C TRP A 299 6.61 6.07 -19.14
N VAL A 300 6.91 4.79 -19.42
CA VAL A 300 8.13 4.09 -19.01
C VAL A 300 8.73 3.44 -20.25
N ASP A 301 10.00 3.74 -20.52
CA ASP A 301 10.83 3.07 -21.50
C ASP A 301 11.94 2.31 -20.78
N ARG A 302 11.76 0.99 -20.64
CA ARG A 302 12.72 0.10 -19.97
C ARG A 302 14.01 -0.10 -20.78
N ARG A 303 13.99 0.16 -22.10
CA ARG A 303 15.15 -0.01 -22.98
C ARG A 303 16.13 1.16 -22.82
N THR A 304 15.60 2.37 -22.69
CA THR A 304 16.41 3.57 -22.42
C THR A 304 16.52 3.89 -20.92
N ALA A 305 15.84 3.12 -20.08
CA ALA A 305 15.75 3.29 -18.63
C ALA A 305 15.21 4.68 -18.23
N GLN A 306 14.21 5.15 -18.98
CA GLN A 306 13.61 6.47 -18.80
C GLN A 306 12.15 6.37 -18.37
N ILE A 307 11.74 7.33 -17.55
CA ILE A 307 10.35 7.52 -17.14
C ILE A 307 10.01 9.00 -17.23
N GLY A 308 8.82 9.33 -17.72
CA GLY A 308 8.41 10.71 -17.89
C GLY A 308 6.91 10.91 -17.94
N ARG A 309 6.51 12.17 -18.09
CA ARG A 309 5.10 12.56 -18.13
C ARG A 309 4.47 12.21 -19.47
N SER A 310 3.35 11.49 -19.47
CA SER A 310 2.53 11.30 -20.68
C SER A 310 1.65 12.54 -20.90
N ARG A 311 1.52 12.94 -22.17
CA ARG A 311 0.46 13.85 -22.61
C ARG A 311 -0.59 13.05 -23.36
N ALA A 312 -1.86 13.32 -23.05
CA ALA A 312 -2.95 12.85 -23.90
C ALA A 312 -2.73 13.37 -25.33
N ALA A 313 -2.87 12.49 -26.31
CA ALA A 313 -2.87 12.91 -27.71
C ALA A 313 -3.94 13.99 -27.90
N ALA A 314 -3.56 15.12 -28.52
CA ALA A 314 -4.54 16.15 -28.86
C ALA A 314 -5.66 15.50 -29.68
N LYS A 315 -6.92 15.70 -29.29
CA LYS A 315 -8.05 15.26 -30.09
C LYS A 315 -7.91 15.92 -31.47
N GLN A 316 -7.42 15.20 -32.47
CA GLN A 316 -7.63 15.58 -33.85
C GLN A 316 -9.14 15.58 -34.04
N ARG A 317 -9.75 16.77 -34.03
CA ARG A 317 -11.14 16.93 -34.45
C ARG A 317 -11.19 16.37 -35.87
N TYR A 318 -11.89 15.25 -36.02
CA TYR A 318 -12.19 14.64 -37.31
C TYR A 318 -13.17 15.57 -38.04
N GLN A 319 -12.65 16.70 -38.52
CA GLN A 319 -13.38 17.74 -39.24
C GLN A 319 -12.97 17.71 -40.72
N GLN A 320 -12.83 16.51 -41.29
CA GLN A 320 -12.65 16.34 -42.74
C GLN A 320 -13.49 15.15 -43.17
N GLY A 321 -14.73 15.43 -43.58
CA GLY A 321 -15.65 14.40 -44.07
C GLY A 321 -17.02 14.89 -44.49
N ARG A 322 -17.49 16.06 -44.03
CA ARG A 322 -18.81 16.59 -44.42
C ARG A 322 -18.82 17.58 -45.59
N ASP A 323 -17.68 18.20 -45.94
CA ASP A 323 -17.64 19.22 -47.00
C ASP A 323 -17.33 18.70 -48.41
N ARG A 324 -17.13 17.38 -48.58
CA ARG A 324 -16.95 16.79 -49.93
C ARG A 324 -18.21 16.19 -50.55
N GLN A 325 -19.35 16.18 -49.85
CA GLN A 325 -20.60 15.64 -50.38
C GLN A 325 -21.59 16.68 -50.93
N SER A 326 -21.27 17.99 -50.93
CA SER A 326 -22.19 19.03 -51.44
C SER A 326 -21.83 19.60 -52.83
N ARG A 327 -20.81 19.06 -53.52
CA ARG A 327 -20.40 19.55 -54.85
C ARG A 327 -20.40 18.47 -55.94
N HIS A 328 -21.51 17.75 -56.10
CA HIS A 328 -21.87 17.15 -57.39
C HIS A 328 -23.36 16.86 -57.43
N THR A 329 -24.16 17.83 -57.87
CA THR A 329 -25.49 17.66 -58.50
C THR A 329 -26.07 19.02 -58.86
N ARG A 330 -25.61 19.61 -59.96
CA ARG A 330 -26.42 20.54 -60.77
C ARG A 330 -26.14 20.22 -62.24
N GLY A 331 -27.03 19.44 -62.83
CA GLY A 331 -27.10 19.25 -64.29
C GLY A 331 -27.69 20.50 -64.97
N PRO A 332 -27.47 20.68 -66.27
CA PRO A 332 -27.92 21.85 -67.00
C PRO A 332 -29.43 21.81 -67.28
N VAL A 333 -30.08 22.96 -67.12
CA VAL A 333 -31.49 23.21 -67.48
C VAL A 333 -31.57 23.55 -68.97
N ILE A 334 -32.31 22.75 -69.74
CA ILE A 334 -32.64 22.99 -71.14
C ILE A 334 -33.98 23.76 -71.16
N HIS A 335 -33.98 25.00 -71.67
CA HIS A 335 -35.21 25.74 -71.98
C HIS A 335 -35.64 25.45 -73.41
N SER A 336 -36.79 24.79 -73.59
CA SER A 336 -37.50 24.72 -74.87
C SER A 336 -38.60 25.79 -74.90
N ALA A 337 -38.45 26.80 -75.76
CA ALA A 337 -39.55 27.64 -76.21
C ALA A 337 -40.25 26.93 -77.38
N ARG A 338 -41.56 26.74 -77.27
CA ARG A 338 -42.43 26.40 -78.41
C ARG A 338 -43.07 27.69 -78.95
N PRO A 339 -43.36 27.74 -80.26
CA PRO A 339 -43.74 28.95 -80.98
C PRO A 339 -45.07 29.56 -80.55
#